data_AF-M0AFJ1-F1
#
_entry.id   AF-M0AFJ1-F1
#
_cell.length_a   1.000
_cell.length_b   1.000
_cell.length_c   1.000
_cell.angle_alpha   90.00
_cell.angle_beta   90.00
_cell.angle_gamma   90.00
#
_symmetry.space_group_name_H-M   'P 1'
#
loop_
_entity.id
_entity.type
_entity.pdbx_description
1 polymer ?
#
loop_
_entity_poly.entity_id
_entity_poly.type
_entity_poly.pdbx_seq_one_letter_code
_entity_poly.pdbx_strand_id
1 'polypeptide(L)'
;MDTLHELRDQPETTEYDLVVVGGGASGLTAAMFAARYGLDTLVFDSGSSAIRRSYSIENYLGFLAVKPETFLRLGRAHARYEGVELVDDLVTVIEERDGRFRVRTENNTSVNASSILAASAYNADYLTGLNNGTFHNKGEHPVDCDEATGRTCVDGLYVAGWLSGQPHQVLIAAGHGARVAKSVIRDRRLEQGYWEGIADYWDWSVEVGTYGDETWHDRIDEWIDSTLPEDHAISDERIERVREAVKEERLAFECSPAEREARMEDTRQLRKVLFETEERAPRTS
;
A
#
# COMPACT_ATOMS: atom_id res chain seq x y z
N MET A 1 -13.97 -14.40 -11.95
CA MET A 1 -14.64 -13.24 -12.59
C MET A 1 -15.85 -12.73 -11.81
N ASP A 2 -16.61 -13.58 -11.10
CA ASP A 2 -17.65 -13.16 -10.13
C ASP A 2 -17.10 -12.41 -8.90
N THR A 3 -15.78 -12.35 -8.73
CA THR A 3 -15.07 -11.72 -7.60
C THR A 3 -14.57 -10.31 -7.86
N LEU A 4 -14.93 -9.67 -8.98
CA LEU A 4 -14.92 -8.20 -9.07
C LEU A 4 -16.13 -7.65 -8.29
N HIS A 5 -16.25 -8.06 -7.02
CA HIS A 5 -17.33 -7.69 -6.13
C HIS A 5 -17.54 -6.18 -6.21
N GLU A 6 -18.82 -5.83 -6.31
CA GLU A 6 -19.41 -4.52 -6.43
C GLU A 6 -18.65 -3.46 -5.61
N LEU A 7 -18.66 -2.20 -6.08
CA LEU A 7 -18.26 -1.08 -5.24
C LEU A 7 -18.96 -1.25 -3.89
N ARG A 8 -18.17 -1.40 -2.83
CA ARG A 8 -18.72 -1.59 -1.50
C ARG A 8 -18.89 -0.23 -0.87
N ASP A 9 -20.11 0.02 -0.43
CA ASP A 9 -20.44 1.25 0.27
C ASP A 9 -19.96 1.21 1.74
N GLN A 10 -19.52 0.03 2.23
CA GLN A 10 -19.13 -0.21 3.62
C GLN A 10 -17.96 -1.21 3.72
N PRO A 11 -17.12 -1.10 4.77
CA PRO A 11 -16.04 -2.05 5.04
C PRO A 11 -16.55 -3.44 5.48
N GLU A 12 -15.81 -4.49 5.16
CA GLU A 12 -16.09 -5.88 5.59
C GLU A 12 -15.90 -6.10 7.08
N THR A 13 -14.91 -5.42 7.66
CA THR A 13 -14.52 -5.57 9.06
C THR A 13 -14.42 -4.20 9.72
N THR A 14 -14.08 -4.18 11.01
CA THR A 14 -13.83 -2.96 11.76
C THR A 14 -12.36 -2.80 12.16
N GLU A 15 -11.48 -3.71 11.74
CA GLU A 15 -10.09 -3.78 12.16
C GLU A 15 -9.18 -4.04 10.96
N TYR A 16 -8.15 -3.22 10.81
CA TYR A 16 -7.18 -3.31 9.70
C TYR A 16 -5.74 -3.17 10.21
N ASP A 17 -4.78 -3.73 9.49
CA ASP A 17 -3.37 -3.42 9.71
C ASP A 17 -3.07 -2.00 9.21
N LEU A 18 -3.57 -1.65 8.02
CA LEU A 18 -3.33 -0.37 7.37
C LEU A 18 -4.60 0.25 6.81
N VAL A 19 -4.88 1.50 7.18
CA VAL A 19 -5.85 2.35 6.47
C VAL A 19 -5.12 3.40 5.65
N VAL A 20 -5.43 3.44 4.35
CA VAL A 20 -4.92 4.43 3.41
C VAL A 20 -6.01 5.45 3.11
N VAL A 21 -5.68 6.74 3.27
CA VAL A 21 -6.60 7.85 2.98
C VAL A 21 -6.26 8.47 1.64
N GLY A 22 -7.05 8.16 0.62
CA GLY A 22 -6.96 8.70 -0.74
C GLY A 22 -6.68 7.64 -1.82
N GLY A 23 -7.62 7.47 -2.74
CA GLY A 23 -7.51 6.55 -3.90
C GLY A 23 -6.77 7.14 -5.09
N GLY A 24 -5.73 7.94 -4.86
CA GLY A 24 -4.84 8.46 -5.91
C GLY A 24 -3.71 7.48 -6.26
N ALA A 25 -2.80 7.91 -7.15
CA ALA A 25 -1.68 7.06 -7.56
C ALA A 25 -0.79 6.60 -6.38
N SER A 26 -0.45 7.51 -5.45
CA SER A 26 0.33 7.15 -4.25
C SER A 26 -0.41 6.19 -3.34
N GLY A 27 -1.67 6.47 -3.00
CA GLY A 27 -2.45 5.64 -2.09
C GLY A 27 -2.76 4.26 -2.65
N LEU A 28 -3.18 4.16 -3.91
CA LEU A 28 -3.46 2.88 -4.56
C LEU A 28 -2.19 2.02 -4.69
N THR A 29 -1.05 2.62 -5.06
CA THR A 29 0.22 1.88 -5.10
C THR A 29 0.65 1.44 -3.70
N ALA A 30 0.53 2.31 -2.70
CA ALA A 30 0.90 1.94 -1.33
C ALA A 30 0.03 0.80 -0.78
N ALA A 31 -1.28 0.88 -0.99
CA ALA A 31 -2.22 -0.15 -0.55
C ALA A 31 -1.95 -1.50 -1.23
N MET A 32 -1.67 -1.49 -2.53
CA MET A 32 -1.30 -2.68 -3.28
C MET A 32 -0.03 -3.35 -2.73
N PHE A 33 1.02 -2.57 -2.42
CA PHE A 33 2.24 -3.13 -1.82
C PHE A 33 1.98 -3.73 -0.42
N ALA A 34 1.17 -3.05 0.39
CA ALA A 34 0.79 -3.53 1.73
C ALA A 34 -0.01 -4.84 1.66
N ALA A 35 -1.02 -4.92 0.79
CA ALA A 35 -1.83 -6.13 0.62
C ALA A 35 -1.01 -7.30 0.04
N ARG A 36 -0.08 -7.02 -0.88
CA ARG A 36 0.86 -8.04 -1.41
C ARG A 36 1.82 -8.60 -0.37
N TYR A 37 2.14 -7.82 0.67
CA TYR A 37 2.86 -8.31 1.84
C TYR A 37 1.96 -9.14 2.78
N GLY A 38 0.63 -9.03 2.65
CA GLY A 38 -0.34 -9.73 3.47
C GLY A 38 -0.96 -8.88 4.59
N LEU A 39 -0.88 -7.54 4.51
CA LEU A 39 -1.58 -6.67 5.47
C LEU A 39 -3.06 -6.52 5.12
N ASP A 40 -3.92 -6.62 6.12
CA ASP A 40 -5.33 -6.27 5.99
C ASP A 40 -5.43 -4.76 5.72
N THR A 41 -5.70 -4.40 4.46
CA THR A 41 -5.54 -3.04 3.94
C THR A 41 -6.86 -2.49 3.40
N LEU A 42 -7.27 -1.32 3.93
CA LEU A 42 -8.44 -0.58 3.50
C LEU A 42 -8.04 0.77 2.91
N VAL A 43 -8.61 1.12 1.76
CA VAL A 43 -8.51 2.46 1.15
C VAL A 43 -9.87 3.16 1.23
N PHE A 44 -9.89 4.35 1.83
CA PHE A 44 -10.99 5.30 1.65
C PHE A 44 -10.65 6.26 0.50
N ASP A 45 -11.47 6.26 -0.55
CA ASP A 45 -11.34 7.16 -1.71
C ASP A 45 -12.52 8.14 -1.78
N SER A 46 -12.27 9.43 -1.60
CA SER A 46 -13.28 10.48 -1.77
C SER A 46 -13.61 10.77 -3.25
N GLY A 47 -12.91 10.13 -4.20
CA GLY A 47 -13.06 10.39 -5.63
C GLY A 47 -12.42 11.69 -6.11
N SER A 48 -11.78 12.47 -5.23
CA SER A 48 -11.24 13.81 -5.53
C SER A 48 -9.77 13.82 -5.97
N SER A 49 -9.24 12.70 -6.47
CA SER A 49 -7.83 12.60 -6.89
C SER A 49 -7.44 13.72 -7.87
N ALA A 50 -6.31 14.39 -7.58
CA ALA A 50 -5.82 15.54 -8.34
C ALA A 50 -5.57 15.23 -9.83
N ILE A 51 -5.27 13.97 -10.17
CA ILE A 51 -4.97 13.56 -11.55
C ILE A 51 -6.17 13.73 -12.49
N ARG A 52 -7.41 13.73 -11.97
CA ARG A 52 -8.65 13.99 -12.73
C ARG A 52 -8.69 15.36 -13.40
N ARG A 53 -7.81 16.30 -13.01
CA ARG A 53 -7.68 17.61 -13.65
C ARG A 53 -6.89 17.55 -14.96
N SER A 54 -6.15 16.48 -15.21
CA SER A 54 -5.44 16.29 -16.47
C SER A 54 -6.41 15.91 -17.59
N TYR A 55 -6.09 16.27 -18.83
CA TYR A 55 -6.82 15.75 -19.99
C TYR A 55 -6.34 14.35 -20.38
N SER A 56 -5.03 14.11 -20.29
CA SER A 56 -4.34 12.89 -20.72
C SER A 56 -3.08 12.70 -19.87
N ILE A 57 -2.73 11.45 -19.57
CA ILE A 57 -1.48 11.09 -18.90
C ILE A 57 -0.56 10.46 -19.95
N GLU A 58 0.51 11.16 -20.30
CA GLU A 58 1.44 10.79 -21.39
C GLU A 58 2.86 10.52 -20.89
N ASN A 59 3.10 10.71 -19.60
CA ASN A 59 4.40 10.58 -18.95
C ASN A 59 4.42 9.46 -17.89
N TYR A 60 3.63 8.41 -18.10
CA TYR A 60 3.60 7.22 -17.24
C TYR A 60 4.12 6.01 -18.01
N LEU A 61 5.28 5.48 -17.61
CA LEU A 61 5.91 4.36 -18.28
C LEU A 61 4.94 3.17 -18.45
N GLY A 62 4.82 2.68 -19.68
CA GLY A 62 3.87 1.62 -20.05
C GLY A 62 2.56 2.14 -20.65
N PHE A 63 2.28 3.44 -20.57
CA PHE A 63 1.19 4.10 -21.29
C PHE A 63 1.75 5.15 -22.24
N LEU A 64 1.39 5.07 -23.52
CA LEU A 64 1.66 6.16 -24.46
C LEU A 64 0.74 7.36 -24.18
N ALA A 65 -0.52 7.08 -23.87
CA ALA A 65 -1.50 8.03 -23.36
C ALA A 65 -2.60 7.24 -22.62
N VAL A 66 -3.15 7.81 -21.53
CA VAL A 66 -4.30 7.23 -20.82
C VAL A 66 -5.12 8.34 -20.16
N LYS A 67 -6.45 8.23 -20.20
CA LYS A 67 -7.33 9.16 -19.48
C LYS A 67 -7.20 8.95 -17.97
N PRO A 68 -7.24 10.02 -17.16
CA PRO A 68 -7.14 9.89 -15.70
C PRO A 68 -8.14 8.94 -15.07
N GLU A 69 -9.39 8.92 -15.55
CA GLU A 69 -10.44 8.06 -15.02
C GLU A 69 -10.11 6.58 -15.26
N THR A 70 -9.59 6.26 -16.44
CA THR A 70 -9.18 4.90 -16.78
C THR A 70 -7.93 4.48 -16.03
N PHE A 71 -6.96 5.38 -15.88
CA PHE A 71 -5.78 5.13 -15.03
C PHE A 71 -6.18 4.76 -13.60
N LEU A 72 -7.07 5.56 -12.98
CA LEU A 72 -7.54 5.31 -11.61
C LEU A 72 -8.39 4.04 -11.52
N ARG A 73 -9.25 3.78 -12.52
CA ARG A 73 -10.07 2.55 -12.56
C ARG A 73 -9.20 1.30 -12.66
N LEU A 74 -8.15 1.33 -13.48
CA LEU A 74 -7.14 0.26 -13.56
C LEU A 74 -6.41 0.08 -12.24
N GLY A 75 -5.98 1.18 -11.60
CA GLY A 75 -5.34 1.16 -10.29
C GLY A 75 -6.22 0.55 -9.20
N ARG A 76 -7.49 0.96 -9.12
CA ARG A 76 -8.47 0.40 -8.18
C ARG A 76 -8.71 -1.08 -8.44
N ALA A 77 -8.83 -1.49 -9.70
CA ALA A 77 -9.01 -2.90 -10.06
C ALA A 77 -7.79 -3.74 -9.66
N HIS A 78 -6.57 -3.24 -9.87
CA HIS A 78 -5.34 -3.94 -9.46
C HIS A 78 -5.24 -4.05 -7.94
N ALA A 79 -5.50 -2.96 -7.20
CA ALA A 79 -5.52 -3.00 -5.75
C ALA A 79 -6.51 -4.06 -5.23
N ARG A 80 -7.75 -4.10 -5.76
CA ARG A 80 -8.73 -5.14 -5.40
C ARG A 80 -8.27 -6.56 -5.74
N TYR A 81 -7.63 -6.72 -6.89
CA TYR A 81 -7.10 -8.01 -7.32
C TYR A 81 -6.05 -8.55 -6.35
N GLU A 82 -5.26 -7.66 -5.73
CA GLU A 82 -4.29 -8.01 -4.68
C GLU A 82 -4.91 -8.09 -3.26
N GLY A 83 -6.24 -7.96 -3.13
CA GLY A 83 -6.93 -8.10 -1.84
C GLY A 83 -7.18 -6.80 -1.08
N VAL A 84 -6.90 -5.63 -1.65
CA VAL A 84 -7.21 -4.33 -1.02
C VAL A 84 -8.71 -4.09 -1.00
N GLU A 85 -9.24 -3.76 0.18
CA GLU A 85 -10.59 -3.26 0.31
C GLU A 85 -10.67 -1.77 -0.06
N LEU A 86 -11.70 -1.38 -0.81
CA LEU A 86 -11.86 -0.03 -1.37
C LEU A 86 -13.26 0.48 -1.13
N VAL A 87 -13.39 1.52 -0.31
CA VAL A 87 -14.64 2.18 0.05
C VAL A 87 -14.65 3.61 -0.50
N ASP A 88 -15.71 3.98 -1.21
CA ASP A 88 -15.93 5.34 -1.69
C ASP A 88 -16.50 6.20 -0.55
N ASP A 89 -15.64 6.85 0.21
CA ASP A 89 -16.03 7.68 1.35
C ASP A 89 -14.94 8.72 1.68
N LEU A 90 -15.34 9.81 2.32
CA LEU A 90 -14.45 10.86 2.78
C LEU A 90 -14.11 10.64 4.25
N VAL A 91 -12.83 10.41 4.54
CA VAL A 91 -12.34 10.43 5.93
C VAL A 91 -12.44 11.85 6.48
N THR A 92 -13.12 11.99 7.62
CA THR A 92 -13.35 13.29 8.26
C THR A 92 -12.51 13.48 9.51
N VAL A 93 -12.20 12.40 10.23
CA VAL A 93 -11.44 12.45 11.50
C VAL A 93 -10.62 11.18 11.67
N ILE A 94 -9.38 11.34 12.13
CA ILE A 94 -8.53 10.29 12.68
C ILE A 94 -8.12 10.68 14.10
N GLU A 95 -8.29 9.74 15.03
CA GLU A 95 -7.87 9.88 16.43
C GLU A 95 -7.01 8.69 16.85
N GLU A 96 -6.02 8.93 17.70
CA GLU A 96 -5.29 7.85 18.36
C GLU A 96 -6.07 7.36 19.60
N ARG A 97 -6.19 6.05 19.75
CA ARG A 97 -6.86 5.35 20.86
C ARG A 97 -6.10 4.07 21.17
N ASP A 98 -5.58 3.96 22.39
CA ASP A 98 -4.97 2.73 22.92
C ASP A 98 -3.86 2.14 22.03
N GLY A 99 -3.01 2.99 21.44
CA GLY A 99 -1.93 2.57 20.53
C GLY A 99 -2.39 2.15 19.13
N ARG A 100 -3.63 2.50 18.76
CA ARG A 100 -4.22 2.32 17.43
C ARG A 100 -4.87 3.61 16.94
N PHE A 101 -5.28 3.62 15.69
CA PHE A 101 -6.04 4.72 15.10
C PHE A 101 -7.50 4.36 14.94
N ARG A 102 -8.40 5.26 15.33
CA ARG A 102 -9.80 5.22 14.95
C ARG A 102 -10.03 6.17 13.78
N VAL A 103 -10.54 5.63 12.68
CA VAL A 103 -10.85 6.37 11.45
C VAL A 103 -12.35 6.51 11.32
N ARG A 104 -12.82 7.74 11.11
CA ARG A 104 -14.24 8.05 10.88
C ARG A 104 -14.44 8.77 9.56
N THR A 105 -15.55 8.46 8.91
CA THR A 105 -15.90 9.02 7.61
C THR A 105 -17.16 9.89 7.63
N GLU A 106 -17.45 10.53 6.50
CA GLU A 106 -18.66 11.35 6.30
C GLU A 106 -19.93 10.50 6.36
N ASN A 107 -19.91 9.28 5.80
CA ASN A 107 -21.06 8.38 5.79
C ASN A 107 -21.21 7.54 7.08
N ASN A 108 -20.67 8.01 8.21
CA ASN A 108 -20.73 7.38 9.54
C ASN A 108 -20.05 6.00 9.63
N THR A 109 -19.15 5.67 8.71
CA THR A 109 -18.27 4.50 8.84
C THR A 109 -17.24 4.77 9.95
N SER A 110 -16.95 3.74 10.76
CA SER A 110 -15.91 3.79 11.79
C SER A 110 -15.13 2.48 11.82
N VAL A 111 -13.82 2.56 11.64
CA VAL A 111 -12.90 1.40 11.69
C VAL A 111 -11.69 1.74 12.57
N ASN A 112 -11.00 0.72 13.06
CA ASN A 112 -9.72 0.87 13.72
C ASN A 112 -8.58 0.32 12.84
N ALA A 113 -7.40 0.91 12.95
CA ALA A 113 -6.22 0.54 12.19
C ALA A 113 -4.96 0.54 13.08
N SER A 114 -4.01 -0.35 12.79
CA SER A 114 -2.69 -0.29 13.45
C SER A 114 -1.86 0.87 12.90
N SER A 115 -1.94 1.14 11.60
CA SER A 115 -1.23 2.22 10.92
C SER A 115 -2.14 3.01 9.96
N ILE A 116 -1.78 4.28 9.71
CA ILE A 116 -2.44 5.18 8.77
C ILE A 116 -1.44 5.63 7.71
N LEU A 117 -1.83 5.62 6.44
CA LEU A 117 -1.09 6.26 5.36
C LEU A 117 -1.93 7.35 4.68
N ALA A 118 -1.54 8.60 4.88
CA ALA A 118 -2.18 9.78 4.31
C ALA A 118 -1.67 10.02 2.87
N ALA A 119 -2.57 9.91 1.89
CA ALA A 119 -2.27 10.02 0.44
C ALA A 119 -3.30 10.86 -0.33
N SER A 120 -3.96 11.79 0.36
CA SER A 120 -5.12 12.59 -0.09
C SER A 120 -4.74 13.87 -0.86
N ALA A 121 -3.47 14.05 -1.20
CA ALA A 121 -2.92 15.23 -1.87
C ALA A 121 -3.17 16.56 -1.15
N TYR A 122 -4.32 17.21 -1.37
CA TYR A 122 -4.64 18.56 -0.90
C TYR A 122 -5.62 18.61 0.27
N ASN A 123 -5.77 17.51 1.01
CA ASN A 123 -6.58 17.55 2.23
C ASN A 123 -5.86 16.75 3.32
N ALA A 124 -5.60 17.37 4.47
CA ALA A 124 -5.11 16.71 5.67
C ALA A 124 -5.92 17.13 6.91
N ASP A 125 -7.09 17.76 6.73
CA ASP A 125 -7.95 18.24 7.83
C ASP A 125 -8.32 17.12 8.81
N TYR A 126 -8.44 15.88 8.31
CA TYR A 126 -8.73 14.70 9.12
C TYR A 126 -7.63 14.33 10.13
N LEU A 127 -6.42 14.89 10.00
CA LEU A 127 -5.29 14.65 10.91
C LEU A 127 -5.23 15.66 12.07
N THR A 128 -6.09 16.69 12.10
CA THR A 128 -6.05 17.73 13.15
C THR A 128 -6.29 17.19 14.57
N GLY A 129 -6.87 15.99 14.71
CA GLY A 129 -6.99 15.30 16.00
C GLY A 129 -5.69 14.70 16.56
N LEU A 130 -4.60 14.69 15.78
CA LEU A 130 -3.33 14.06 16.14
C LEU A 130 -2.27 15.09 16.54
N ASN A 131 -1.27 14.65 17.29
CA ASN A 131 -0.14 15.47 17.77
C ASN A 131 -0.58 16.81 18.40
N ASN A 132 -1.63 16.79 19.24
CA ASN A 132 -2.20 18.00 19.86
C ASN A 132 -2.59 19.10 18.86
N GLY A 133 -2.98 18.75 17.63
CA GLY A 133 -3.31 19.68 16.56
C GLY A 133 -2.12 20.35 15.88
N THR A 134 -0.88 20.04 16.31
CA THR A 134 0.34 20.57 15.70
C THR A 134 0.74 19.79 14.44
N PHE A 135 0.13 18.64 14.20
CA PHE A 135 0.40 17.81 13.04
C PHE A 135 0.00 18.48 11.71
N HIS A 136 -1.04 19.31 11.75
CA HIS A 136 -1.60 19.97 10.58
C HIS A 136 -2.57 21.09 10.98
N ASN A 137 -2.36 22.30 10.45
CA ASN A 137 -3.39 23.33 10.43
C ASN A 137 -4.30 23.13 9.22
N LYS A 138 -5.60 23.36 9.41
CA LYS A 138 -6.62 23.19 8.37
C LYS A 138 -6.21 23.81 7.01
N GLY A 139 -6.20 23.00 5.95
CA GLY A 139 -5.84 23.41 4.59
C GLY A 139 -4.35 23.64 4.29
N GLU A 140 -3.44 23.21 5.17
CA GLU A 140 -1.99 23.38 5.00
C GLU A 140 -1.34 22.16 4.32
N HIS A 141 -0.54 22.41 3.28
CA HIS A 141 0.26 21.39 2.60
C HIS A 141 1.66 21.94 2.28
N PRO A 142 2.74 21.15 2.41
CA PRO A 142 2.80 19.73 2.80
C PRO A 142 2.73 19.47 4.32
N VAL A 143 2.56 18.20 4.71
CA VAL A 143 2.63 17.70 6.10
C VAL A 143 4.07 17.30 6.43
N ASP A 144 4.52 17.60 7.65
CA ASP A 144 5.88 17.29 8.10
C ASP A 144 6.08 15.77 8.25
N CYS A 145 7.09 15.25 7.56
CA CYS A 145 7.45 13.84 7.55
C CYS A 145 8.89 13.66 7.01
N ASP A 146 9.50 12.53 7.32
CA ASP A 146 10.74 12.12 6.68
C ASP A 146 10.51 11.87 5.18
N GLU A 147 11.24 12.59 4.33
CA GLU A 147 11.06 12.55 2.87
C GLU A 147 11.28 11.15 2.28
N ALA A 148 12.18 10.37 2.88
CA ALA A 148 12.58 9.07 2.38
C ALA A 148 11.60 7.96 2.76
N THR A 149 10.99 8.04 3.93
CA THR A 149 10.20 6.94 4.51
C THR A 149 8.73 7.29 4.65
N GLY A 150 8.39 8.58 4.56
CA GLY A 150 7.05 9.10 4.83
C GLY A 150 6.67 9.05 6.30
N ARG A 151 7.57 8.62 7.21
CA ARG A 151 7.31 8.55 8.65
C ARG A 151 7.12 9.94 9.23
N THR A 152 6.27 10.02 10.23
CA THR A 152 5.95 11.26 10.90
C THR A 152 6.40 11.20 12.36
N CYS A 153 6.18 12.27 13.13
CA CYS A 153 6.42 12.24 14.57
C CYS A 153 5.35 11.45 15.36
N VAL A 154 4.30 10.97 14.69
CA VAL A 154 3.28 10.10 15.29
C VAL A 154 3.55 8.67 14.83
N ASP A 155 3.81 7.78 15.78
CA ASP A 155 4.10 6.37 15.50
C ASP A 155 2.92 5.72 14.76
N GLY A 156 3.21 5.00 13.67
CA GLY A 156 2.19 4.37 12.82
C GLY A 156 1.48 5.32 11.84
N LEU A 157 1.81 6.62 11.81
CA LEU A 157 1.31 7.57 10.81
C LEU A 157 2.36 7.87 9.74
N TYR A 158 1.97 7.68 8.48
CA TYR A 158 2.80 7.87 7.30
C TYR A 158 2.14 8.81 6.29
N VAL A 159 2.94 9.48 5.46
CA VAL A 159 2.46 10.42 4.42
C VAL A 159 3.11 10.10 3.08
N ALA A 160 2.32 10.10 2.01
CA ALA A 160 2.78 9.82 0.65
C ALA A 160 2.26 10.80 -0.41
N GLY A 161 2.94 10.81 -1.57
CA GLY A 161 2.63 11.69 -2.69
C GLY A 161 2.82 13.18 -2.38
N TRP A 162 2.01 14.05 -2.99
CA TRP A 162 2.12 15.51 -2.82
C TRP A 162 2.02 15.97 -1.36
N LEU A 163 1.25 15.24 -0.55
CA LEU A 163 1.02 15.59 0.84
C LEU A 163 2.32 15.60 1.67
N SER A 164 3.33 14.84 1.27
CA SER A 164 4.66 14.80 1.89
C SER A 164 5.65 15.80 1.28
N GLY A 165 5.20 16.71 0.42
CA GLY A 165 6.06 17.68 -0.29
C GLY A 165 6.73 17.16 -1.56
N GLN A 166 6.44 15.92 -1.98
CA GLN A 166 7.01 15.36 -3.20
C GLN A 166 6.54 16.10 -4.47
N PRO A 167 7.35 16.15 -5.54
CA PRO A 167 6.97 16.80 -6.79
C PRO A 167 5.65 16.28 -7.38
N HIS A 168 4.87 17.20 -7.96
CA HIS A 168 3.53 16.93 -8.44
C HIS A 168 3.52 16.20 -9.81
N GLN A 169 3.87 14.92 -9.83
CA GLN A 169 3.80 14.05 -11.01
C GLN A 169 3.25 12.67 -10.64
N VAL A 170 2.40 12.10 -11.49
CA VAL A 170 1.68 10.84 -11.20
C VAL A 170 2.62 9.65 -10.99
N LEU A 171 3.68 9.53 -11.78
CA LEU A 171 4.67 8.46 -11.65
C LEU A 171 5.50 8.62 -10.38
N ILE A 172 5.85 9.86 -10.01
CA ILE A 172 6.56 10.18 -8.76
C ILE A 172 5.65 9.82 -7.57
N ALA A 173 4.38 10.20 -7.60
CA ALA A 173 3.43 9.89 -6.54
C ALA A 173 3.27 8.36 -6.36
N ALA A 174 3.13 7.61 -7.46
CA ALA A 174 3.06 6.15 -7.41
C ALA A 174 4.34 5.54 -6.80
N GLY A 175 5.51 5.96 -7.29
CA GLY A 175 6.80 5.49 -6.76
C GLY A 175 7.02 5.84 -5.29
N HIS A 176 6.61 7.04 -4.87
CA HIS A 176 6.65 7.43 -3.47
C HIS A 176 5.69 6.59 -2.63
N GLY A 177 4.47 6.32 -3.11
CA GLY A 177 3.52 5.40 -2.47
C GLY A 177 4.11 4.01 -2.19
N ALA A 178 4.79 3.42 -3.18
CA ALA A 178 5.49 2.15 -3.01
C ALA A 178 6.60 2.24 -1.94
N ARG A 179 7.39 3.31 -1.96
CA ARG A 179 8.48 3.54 -1.01
C ARG A 179 7.98 3.70 0.43
N VAL A 180 6.88 4.43 0.63
CA VAL A 180 6.25 4.59 1.95
C VAL A 180 5.63 3.28 2.42
N ALA A 181 4.97 2.51 1.55
CA ALA A 181 4.46 1.18 1.90
C ALA A 181 5.59 0.22 2.33
N LYS A 182 6.77 0.28 1.70
CA LYS A 182 7.94 -0.47 2.19
C LYS A 182 8.34 -0.06 3.61
N SER A 183 8.18 1.21 3.98
CA SER A 183 8.47 1.69 5.33
C SER A 183 7.44 1.19 6.35
N VAL A 184 6.16 1.14 5.97
CA VAL A 184 5.08 0.51 6.78
C VAL A 184 5.39 -0.97 7.01
N ILE A 185 5.68 -1.72 5.95
CA ILE A 185 6.00 -3.16 6.02
C ILE A 185 7.23 -3.39 6.90
N ARG A 186 8.26 -2.56 6.75
CA ARG A 186 9.47 -2.66 7.56
C ARG A 186 9.20 -2.48 9.05
N ASP A 187 8.42 -1.46 9.42
CA ASP A 187 8.06 -1.22 10.83
C ASP A 187 7.23 -2.37 11.38
N ARG A 188 6.29 -2.89 10.59
CA ARG A 188 5.51 -4.08 10.95
C ARG A 188 6.40 -5.30 11.19
N ARG A 189 7.43 -5.50 10.37
CA ARG A 189 8.40 -6.58 10.58
C ARG A 189 9.21 -6.37 11.86
N LEU A 190 9.64 -5.15 12.17
CA LEU A 190 10.31 -4.88 13.45
C LEU A 190 9.41 -5.22 14.65
N GLU A 191 8.13 -4.85 14.61
CA GLU A 191 7.14 -5.22 15.64
C GLU A 191 6.97 -6.73 15.78
N GLN A 192 7.01 -7.46 14.66
CA GLN A 192 6.97 -8.93 14.63
C GLN A 192 8.30 -9.58 15.05
N GLY A 193 9.27 -8.80 15.50
CA GLY A 193 10.54 -9.29 16.02
C GLY A 193 11.59 -9.58 14.96
N TYR A 194 11.48 -9.05 13.74
CA TYR A 194 12.64 -8.94 12.85
C TYR A 194 13.60 -7.87 13.40
N TRP A 195 14.83 -7.80 12.88
CA TRP A 195 15.81 -6.76 13.25
C TRP A 195 16.22 -5.94 12.03
N GLU A 196 16.91 -4.82 12.27
CA GLU A 196 17.23 -3.81 11.25
C GLU A 196 17.85 -4.39 9.96
N GLY A 197 18.77 -5.35 10.09
CA GLY A 197 19.46 -5.97 8.96
C GLY A 197 18.60 -6.91 8.09
N ILE A 198 17.40 -7.29 8.55
CA ILE A 198 16.53 -8.25 7.86
C ILE A 198 15.06 -7.81 7.77
N ALA A 199 14.70 -6.66 8.33
CA ALA A 199 13.34 -6.13 8.28
C ALA A 199 12.93 -5.62 6.88
N ASP A 200 13.88 -5.48 5.94
CA ASP A 200 13.55 -5.08 4.58
C ASP A 200 12.87 -6.22 3.81
N TYR A 201 11.70 -5.92 3.23
CA TYR A 201 10.92 -6.85 2.42
C TYR A 201 11.17 -6.67 0.91
N TRP A 202 11.19 -7.80 0.19
CA TRP A 202 11.40 -7.87 -1.24
C TRP A 202 10.18 -8.52 -1.90
N ASP A 203 9.38 -7.71 -2.58
CA ASP A 203 8.22 -8.18 -3.35
C ASP A 203 8.65 -8.55 -4.78
N TRP A 204 8.97 -9.81 -5.01
CA TRP A 204 9.27 -10.34 -6.33
C TRP A 204 8.74 -11.77 -6.48
N SER A 205 8.62 -12.24 -7.72
CA SER A 205 8.25 -13.64 -8.01
C SER A 205 9.34 -14.30 -8.84
N VAL A 206 9.64 -15.55 -8.52
CA VAL A 206 10.65 -16.37 -9.20
C VAL A 206 10.03 -17.66 -9.73
N GLU A 207 10.74 -18.38 -10.59
CA GLU A 207 10.26 -19.68 -11.08
C GLU A 207 10.39 -20.76 -10.00
N VAL A 208 9.47 -21.72 -9.99
CA VAL A 208 9.52 -22.87 -9.08
C VAL A 208 10.86 -23.62 -9.20
N GLY A 209 11.47 -23.92 -8.05
CA GLY A 209 12.80 -24.53 -7.97
C GLY A 209 13.95 -23.52 -8.05
N THR A 210 13.67 -22.21 -7.92
CA THR A 210 14.72 -21.20 -7.72
C THR A 210 15.31 -21.30 -6.31
N TYR A 211 14.50 -21.71 -5.34
CA TYR A 211 14.85 -21.87 -3.94
C TYR A 211 14.74 -23.36 -3.51
N GLY A 212 15.28 -23.68 -2.33
CA GLY A 212 15.10 -25.01 -1.73
C GLY A 212 16.04 -26.11 -2.23
N ASP A 213 17.11 -25.77 -2.97
CA ASP A 213 18.17 -26.75 -3.27
C ASP A 213 18.90 -27.26 -2.01
N GLU A 214 19.68 -28.34 -2.15
CA GLU A 214 20.36 -29.01 -1.03
C GLU A 214 21.20 -28.06 -0.15
N THR A 215 21.72 -26.97 -0.70
CA THR A 215 22.58 -26.00 0.01
C THR A 215 21.85 -24.71 0.36
N TRP A 216 20.58 -24.58 -0.03
CA TRP A 216 19.86 -23.32 0.07
C TRP A 216 19.57 -22.92 1.52
N HIS A 217 19.18 -23.88 2.36
CA HIS A 217 18.92 -23.63 3.78
C HIS A 217 20.17 -23.08 4.48
N ASP A 218 21.33 -23.72 4.29
CA ASP A 218 22.61 -23.28 4.87
C ASP A 218 23.01 -21.89 4.40
N ARG A 219 22.87 -21.60 3.09
CA ARG A 219 23.18 -20.26 2.53
C ARG A 219 22.28 -19.16 3.09
N ILE A 220 20.99 -19.46 3.30
CA ILE A 220 20.06 -18.50 3.90
C ILE A 220 20.42 -18.28 5.37
N ASP A 221 20.70 -19.34 6.14
CA ASP A 221 21.09 -19.21 7.54
C ASP A 221 22.40 -18.42 7.70
N GLU A 222 23.42 -18.68 6.87
CA GLU A 222 24.66 -17.89 6.82
C GLU A 222 24.40 -16.41 6.51
N TRP A 223 23.51 -16.12 5.56
CA TRP A 223 23.14 -14.74 5.25
C TRP A 223 22.40 -14.08 6.41
N ILE A 224 21.46 -14.77 7.05
CA ILE A 224 20.72 -14.26 8.22
C ILE A 224 21.69 -13.95 9.36
N ASP A 225 22.63 -14.85 9.63
CA ASP A 225 23.65 -14.66 10.67
C ASP A 225 24.54 -13.46 10.40
N SER A 226 24.86 -13.19 9.13
CA SER A 226 25.62 -12.00 8.73
C SER A 226 24.88 -10.68 8.98
N THR A 227 23.56 -10.73 9.23
CA THR A 227 22.74 -9.55 9.50
C THR A 227 22.49 -9.31 10.99
N LEU A 228 22.92 -10.21 11.87
CA LEU A 228 22.69 -10.11 13.30
C LEU A 228 23.43 -8.89 13.90
N PRO A 229 22.82 -8.20 14.87
CA PRO A 229 23.50 -7.14 15.61
C PRO A 229 24.75 -7.64 16.35
N GLU A 230 25.81 -6.82 16.37
CA GLU A 230 27.07 -7.14 17.07
C GLU A 230 26.92 -7.27 18.60
N ASP A 231 25.87 -6.67 19.17
CA ASP A 231 25.62 -6.68 20.60
C ASP A 231 25.01 -8.01 21.11
N HIS A 232 24.68 -8.93 20.21
CA HIS A 232 24.05 -10.22 20.50
C HIS A 232 22.78 -10.10 21.37
N ALA A 233 22.03 -9.00 21.25
CA ALA A 233 20.84 -8.76 22.07
C ALA A 233 19.63 -9.63 21.69
N ILE A 234 19.71 -10.40 20.60
CA ILE A 234 18.62 -11.24 20.07
C ILE A 234 18.78 -12.66 20.58
N SER A 235 17.72 -13.24 21.15
CA SER A 235 17.73 -14.63 21.65
C SER A 235 17.77 -15.66 20.52
N ASP A 236 18.39 -16.81 20.76
CA ASP A 236 18.45 -17.93 19.80
C ASP A 236 17.05 -18.37 19.32
N GLU A 237 16.07 -18.42 20.22
CA GLU A 237 14.67 -18.74 19.89
C GLU A 237 14.08 -17.75 18.88
N ARG A 238 14.38 -16.45 19.04
CA ARG A 238 13.91 -15.41 18.12
C ARG A 238 14.63 -15.49 16.78
N ILE A 239 15.93 -15.82 16.77
CA ILE A 239 16.71 -16.01 15.54
C ILE A 239 16.13 -17.18 14.73
N GLU A 240 15.92 -18.32 15.38
CA GLU A 240 15.42 -19.53 14.70
C GLU A 240 14.03 -19.32 14.10
N ARG A 241 13.13 -18.67 14.85
CA ARG A 241 11.80 -18.31 14.33
C ARG A 241 11.89 -17.40 13.09
N VAL A 242 12.80 -16.43 13.08
CA VAL A 242 12.98 -15.53 11.91
C VAL A 242 13.59 -16.28 10.74
N ARG A 243 14.51 -17.22 10.97
CA ARG A 243 15.08 -18.08 9.90
C ARG A 243 13.99 -18.86 9.18
N GLU A 244 13.16 -19.56 9.93
CA GLU A 244 12.07 -20.35 9.34
C GLU A 244 11.06 -19.46 8.61
N ALA A 245 10.68 -18.32 9.21
CA ALA A 245 9.77 -17.38 8.54
C ALA A 245 10.33 -16.82 7.22
N VAL A 246 11.63 -16.51 7.16
CA VAL A 246 12.29 -16.02 5.94
C VAL A 246 12.38 -17.13 4.89
N LYS A 247 12.66 -18.36 5.28
CA LYS A 247 12.70 -19.50 4.35
C LYS A 247 11.31 -19.76 3.75
N GLU A 248 10.27 -19.79 4.59
CA GLU A 248 8.88 -19.93 4.14
C GLU A 248 8.48 -18.78 3.19
N GLU A 249 8.81 -17.54 3.54
CA GLU A 249 8.56 -16.35 2.70
C GLU A 249 9.22 -16.48 1.32
N ARG A 250 10.48 -16.90 1.25
CA ARG A 250 11.20 -17.07 -0.01
C ARG A 250 10.58 -18.15 -0.87
N LEU A 251 10.21 -19.29 -0.29
CA LEU A 251 9.52 -20.36 -1.00
C LEU A 251 8.15 -19.88 -1.53
N ALA A 252 7.45 -19.02 -0.79
CA ALA A 252 6.19 -18.42 -1.22
C ALA A 252 6.33 -17.44 -2.41
N PHE A 253 7.53 -16.97 -2.74
CA PHE A 253 7.78 -16.17 -3.94
C PHE A 253 7.86 -17.01 -5.22
N GLU A 254 7.95 -18.33 -5.10
CA GLU A 254 7.93 -19.21 -6.26
C GLU A 254 6.55 -19.19 -6.92
N CYS A 255 6.53 -18.96 -8.23
CA CYS A 255 5.34 -18.86 -9.03
C CYS A 255 5.44 -19.88 -10.17
N SER A 256 4.46 -20.78 -10.24
CA SER A 256 4.41 -21.78 -11.29
C SER A 256 4.12 -21.14 -12.65
N PRO A 257 4.52 -21.78 -13.77
CA PRO A 257 4.15 -21.32 -15.10
C PRO A 257 2.64 -21.17 -15.31
N ALA A 258 1.82 -22.01 -14.66
CA ALA A 258 0.37 -21.97 -14.74
C ALA A 258 -0.22 -20.76 -14.00
N GLU A 259 0.26 -20.48 -12.78
CA GLU A 259 -0.14 -19.28 -12.02
C GLU A 259 0.27 -17.99 -12.76
N ARG A 260 1.49 -17.98 -13.31
CA ARG A 260 1.96 -16.85 -14.13
C ARG A 260 1.04 -16.60 -15.32
N GLU A 261 0.70 -17.64 -16.09
CA GLU A 261 -0.19 -17.47 -17.25
C GLU A 261 -1.60 -17.06 -16.83
N ALA A 262 -2.13 -17.61 -15.73
CA ALA A 262 -3.44 -17.21 -15.20
C ALA A 262 -3.47 -15.71 -14.85
N ARG A 263 -2.46 -15.20 -14.15
CA ARG A 263 -2.35 -13.76 -13.82
C ARG A 263 -2.21 -12.89 -15.07
N MET A 264 -1.49 -13.35 -16.09
CA MET A 264 -1.37 -12.65 -17.37
C MET A 264 -2.72 -12.59 -18.10
N GLU A 265 -3.49 -13.68 -18.08
CA GLU A 265 -4.81 -13.74 -18.68
C GLU A 265 -5.82 -12.85 -17.94
N ASP A 266 -5.84 -12.89 -16.61
CA ASP A 266 -6.64 -11.98 -15.78
C ASP A 266 -6.33 -10.52 -16.12
N THR A 267 -5.05 -10.18 -16.29
CA THR A 267 -4.62 -8.83 -16.70
C THR A 267 -5.18 -8.44 -18.06
N ARG A 268 -5.13 -9.34 -19.06
CA ARG A 268 -5.68 -9.09 -20.40
C ARG A 268 -7.19 -8.86 -20.32
N GLN A 269 -7.90 -9.67 -19.54
CA GLN A 269 -9.34 -9.58 -19.36
C GLN A 269 -9.75 -8.30 -18.63
N LEU A 270 -9.10 -7.96 -17.52
CA LEU A 270 -9.32 -6.72 -16.77
C LEU A 270 -9.10 -5.50 -17.66
N ARG A 271 -7.99 -5.46 -18.42
CA ARG A 271 -7.73 -4.36 -19.35
C ARG A 271 -8.83 -4.29 -20.41
N LYS A 272 -9.19 -5.41 -21.03
CA LYS A 272 -10.25 -5.44 -22.05
C LYS A 272 -11.56 -4.82 -21.52
N VAL A 273 -12.07 -5.33 -20.40
CA VAL A 273 -13.32 -4.83 -19.80
C VAL A 273 -13.20 -3.35 -19.44
N LEU A 274 -12.11 -2.94 -18.80
CA LEU A 274 -11.97 -1.59 -18.28
C LEU A 274 -11.70 -0.56 -19.39
N PHE A 275 -11.08 -0.93 -20.50
CA PHE A 275 -10.94 -0.04 -21.66
C PHE A 275 -12.23 -0.02 -22.52
N GLU A 276 -12.93 -1.14 -22.69
CA GLU A 276 -14.19 -1.21 -23.48
C GLU A 276 -15.37 -0.52 -22.79
N THR A 277 -15.43 -0.49 -21.45
CA THR A 277 -16.47 0.23 -20.69
C THR A 277 -16.45 1.74 -20.99
N GLU A 278 -15.32 2.27 -21.46
CA GLU A 278 -15.14 3.66 -21.85
C GLU A 278 -15.87 4.04 -23.16
N GLU A 279 -16.05 3.08 -24.08
CA GLU A 279 -16.70 3.33 -25.38
C GLU A 279 -18.23 3.43 -25.29
N ARG A 280 -18.81 2.97 -24.17
CA ARG A 280 -20.27 2.92 -23.95
C ARG A 280 -20.85 4.06 -23.11
N ALA A 281 -20.03 4.93 -22.54
CA ALA A 281 -20.53 6.12 -21.83
C ALA A 281 -21.15 7.10 -22.85
N PRO A 282 -22.39 7.58 -22.65
CA PRO A 282 -23.01 8.49 -23.60
C PRO A 282 -22.16 9.75 -23.73
N ARG A 283 -21.81 10.12 -24.96
CA ARG A 283 -21.25 11.44 -25.26
C ARG A 283 -22.34 12.45 -24.92
N THR A 284 -22.25 13.09 -23.76
CA THR A 284 -23.06 14.27 -23.47
C THR A 284 -22.67 15.34 -24.48
N SER A 285 -23.59 15.62 -25.39
CA SER A 285 -23.53 16.66 -26.43
C SER A 285 -23.52 18.06 -25.85
#